data_AF-A0A2R5LC66-F1
#
_entry.id   AF-A0A2R5LC66-F1
#
_cell.length_a   1.000
_cell.length_b   1.000
_cell.length_c   1.000
_cell.angle_alpha   90.00
_cell.angle_beta   90.00
_cell.angle_gamma   90.00
#
_symmetry.space_group_name_H-M   'P 1'
#
loop_
_entity.id
_entity.type
_entity.pdbx_description
1 polymer ?
#
loop_
_entity_poly.entity_id
_entity_poly.type
_entity_poly.pdbx_seq_one_letter_code
_entity_poly.pdbx_strand_id
1 'polypeptide(L)'
;MLSLVVFLTGCYFVATVHAACVDGPYSAEKSVFGPGGGKYYLLKSTYPKENDCVYVVPPPTGSSFPANYQFGFKKSDGTWHSENGEVNVQGPNILDKDQQYGQTNTTLVYSDYKECDVGLFHGSFGGPHVELWRHSSADENGDGFKCCKDKFEEELKKQKQESNVKEVGGQKCVYPNSK
;
A
#
# COMPACT_ATOMS: atom_id res chain seq x y z
N MET A 1 -58.84 -37.40 3.18
CA MET A 1 -57.37 -37.35 3.16
C MET A 1 -56.97 -35.97 2.65
N LEU A 2 -56.56 -35.06 3.52
CA LEU A 2 -55.96 -33.78 3.11
C LEU A 2 -54.44 -33.98 3.11
N SER A 3 -53.84 -33.98 1.92
CA SER A 3 -52.37 -33.97 1.77
C SER A 3 -51.83 -32.57 2.04
N LEU A 4 -50.98 -32.46 3.04
CA LEU A 4 -50.22 -31.27 3.37
C LEU A 4 -49.00 -31.19 2.45
N VAL A 5 -48.95 -30.20 1.55
CA VAL A 5 -47.77 -29.91 0.72
C VAL A 5 -46.90 -28.93 1.49
N VAL A 6 -45.75 -29.38 1.97
CA VAL A 6 -44.73 -28.53 2.64
C VAL A 6 -43.83 -27.93 1.57
N PHE A 7 -43.99 -26.63 1.30
CA PHE A 7 -43.04 -25.85 0.51
C PHE A 7 -41.81 -25.53 1.38
N LEU A 8 -40.74 -26.29 1.19
CA LEU A 8 -39.40 -25.95 1.70
C LEU A 8 -38.84 -24.81 0.84
N THR A 9 -39.08 -23.57 1.24
CA THR A 9 -38.33 -22.41 0.75
C THR A 9 -36.90 -22.49 1.30
N GLY A 10 -36.02 -23.14 0.55
CA GLY A 10 -34.59 -23.13 0.82
C GLY A 10 -34.04 -21.72 0.65
N CYS A 11 -33.80 -21.03 1.77
CA CYS A 11 -32.94 -19.86 1.80
C CYS A 11 -31.52 -20.30 1.43
N TYR A 12 -31.17 -20.19 0.15
CA TYR A 12 -29.78 -20.19 -0.28
C TYR A 12 -29.11 -18.95 0.30
N PHE A 13 -28.64 -19.05 1.55
CA PHE A 13 -27.64 -18.13 2.07
C PHE A 13 -26.36 -18.39 1.29
N VAL A 14 -26.16 -17.62 0.22
CA VAL A 14 -24.85 -17.52 -0.42
C VAL A 14 -23.96 -16.82 0.59
N ALA A 15 -23.26 -17.62 1.41
CA ALA A 15 -22.19 -17.12 2.26
C ALA A 15 -21.09 -16.64 1.33
N THR A 16 -21.10 -15.34 0.99
CA THR A 16 -19.97 -14.69 0.37
C THR A 16 -18.84 -14.67 1.41
N VAL A 17 -17.97 -15.67 1.35
CA VAL A 17 -16.70 -15.68 2.09
C VAL A 17 -15.86 -14.55 1.52
N HIS A 18 -16.05 -13.34 2.04
CA HIS A 18 -15.06 -12.29 1.87
C HIS A 18 -13.80 -12.79 2.57
N ALA A 19 -12.68 -12.83 1.84
CA ALA A 19 -11.41 -13.12 2.45
C ALA A 19 -11.20 -12.12 3.60
N ALA A 20 -11.05 -12.62 4.82
CA ALA A 20 -10.78 -11.77 5.97
C ALA A 20 -9.44 -11.04 5.74
N CYS A 21 -9.38 -9.75 6.11
CA CYS A 21 -8.16 -8.96 6.02
C CYS A 21 -7.04 -9.61 6.84
N VAL A 22 -5.79 -9.46 6.38
CA VAL A 22 -4.63 -10.03 7.08
C VAL A 22 -4.44 -9.33 8.42
N ASP A 23 -4.36 -10.12 9.50
CA ASP A 23 -4.03 -9.61 10.83
C ASP A 23 -2.51 -9.58 11.07
N GLY A 24 -2.07 -8.58 11.84
CA GLY A 24 -0.68 -8.44 12.26
C GLY A 24 -0.24 -9.45 13.34
N PRO A 25 1.04 -9.43 13.74
CA PRO A 25 2.07 -8.43 13.40
C PRO A 25 2.58 -8.54 11.96
N TYR A 26 2.89 -7.39 11.35
CA TYR A 26 3.36 -7.33 9.96
C TYR A 26 4.88 -7.44 9.85
N SER A 27 5.34 -8.04 8.76
CA SER A 27 6.75 -8.19 8.41
C SER A 27 7.14 -7.21 7.32
N ALA A 28 8.01 -6.25 7.65
CA ALA A 28 8.58 -5.32 6.68
C ALA A 28 9.35 -6.04 5.58
N GLU A 29 10.10 -7.09 5.92
CA GLU A 29 10.80 -7.92 4.93
C GLU A 29 9.84 -8.51 3.88
N LYS A 30 8.72 -9.11 4.32
CA LYS A 30 7.72 -9.66 3.40
C LYS A 30 7.03 -8.59 2.56
N SER A 31 6.74 -7.43 3.16
CA SER A 31 6.11 -6.30 2.47
C SER A 31 7.03 -5.71 1.40
N VAL A 32 8.31 -5.48 1.73
CA VAL A 32 9.32 -4.95 0.79
C VAL A 32 9.46 -5.87 -0.42
N PHE A 33 9.49 -7.18 -0.25
CA PHE A 33 9.54 -8.10 -1.39
C PHE A 33 8.20 -8.25 -2.11
N GLY A 34 7.09 -8.09 -1.39
CA GLY A 34 5.74 -8.21 -1.92
C GLY A 34 5.51 -9.53 -2.65
N PRO A 35 4.82 -9.53 -3.80
CA PRO A 35 4.63 -10.72 -4.62
C PRO A 35 5.89 -11.14 -5.42
N GLY A 36 7.03 -10.48 -5.21
CA GLY A 36 8.33 -10.82 -5.80
C GLY A 36 8.68 -10.10 -7.11
N GLY A 37 7.90 -9.10 -7.51
CA GLY A 37 8.16 -8.28 -8.69
C GLY A 37 7.12 -7.17 -8.85
N GLY A 38 7.19 -6.42 -9.96
CA GLY A 38 6.28 -5.31 -10.23
C GLY A 38 6.71 -3.99 -9.58
N LYS A 39 5.75 -3.09 -9.37
CA LYS A 39 5.96 -1.79 -8.72
C LYS A 39 4.92 -1.55 -7.65
N TYR A 40 5.22 -0.69 -6.69
CA TYR A 40 4.24 -0.12 -5.78
C TYR A 40 4.06 1.36 -6.09
N TYR A 41 2.82 1.80 -6.04
CA TYR A 41 2.39 3.16 -6.31
C TYR A 41 1.81 3.78 -5.05
N LEU A 42 2.32 4.94 -4.65
CA LEU A 42 1.71 5.71 -3.57
C LEU A 42 0.44 6.35 -4.09
N LEU A 43 -0.71 5.90 -3.59
CA LEU A 43 -2.00 6.44 -4.02
C LEU A 43 -2.40 7.65 -3.20
N LYS A 44 -2.25 7.57 -1.88
CA LYS A 44 -2.65 8.62 -0.94
C LYS A 44 -1.61 8.77 0.17
N SER A 45 -1.40 10.01 0.59
CA SER A 45 -0.53 10.34 1.72
C SER A 45 -1.10 11.52 2.48
N THR A 46 -0.85 11.60 3.79
CA THR A 46 -1.11 12.82 4.59
C THR A 46 0.13 13.72 4.69
N TYR A 47 1.23 13.38 4.01
CA TYR A 47 2.39 14.25 3.89
C TYR A 47 2.10 15.38 2.88
N PRO A 48 2.01 16.66 3.31
CA PRO A 48 1.52 17.74 2.44
C PRO A 48 2.45 18.06 1.26
N LYS A 49 3.73 17.73 1.39
CA LYS A 49 4.75 18.01 0.36
C LYS A 49 5.09 16.78 -0.48
N GLU A 50 4.24 15.77 -0.48
CA GLU A 50 4.48 14.57 -1.27
C GLU A 50 4.58 14.89 -2.77
N ASN A 51 5.48 14.23 -3.49
CA ASN A 51 5.58 14.35 -4.94
C ASN A 51 4.40 13.64 -5.63
N ASP A 52 4.03 14.06 -6.83
CA ASP A 52 2.98 13.37 -7.57
C ASP A 52 3.48 12.05 -8.19
N CYS A 53 2.60 11.06 -8.28
CA CYS A 53 2.87 9.79 -8.94
C CYS A 53 4.12 9.06 -8.44
N VAL A 54 4.36 9.09 -7.12
CA VAL A 54 5.47 8.35 -6.51
C VAL A 54 5.28 6.84 -6.76
N TYR A 55 6.38 6.19 -7.11
CA TYR A 55 6.46 4.74 -7.23
C TYR A 55 7.79 4.20 -6.71
N VAL A 56 7.77 2.95 -6.28
CA VAL A 56 8.96 2.18 -5.94
C VAL A 56 8.97 0.86 -6.71
N VAL A 57 10.17 0.38 -7.02
CA VAL A 57 10.43 -0.94 -7.58
C VAL A 57 11.14 -1.75 -6.50
N PRO A 58 10.49 -2.78 -5.93
CA PRO A 58 11.10 -3.64 -4.94
C PRO A 58 12.47 -4.19 -5.34
N PRO A 59 13.40 -4.39 -4.39
CA PRO A 59 14.59 -5.18 -4.65
C PRO A 59 14.19 -6.63 -5.02
N PRO A 60 15.02 -7.36 -5.79
CA PRO A 60 14.76 -8.77 -6.07
C PRO A 60 14.56 -9.59 -4.80
N THR A 61 13.60 -10.51 -4.80
CA THR A 61 13.33 -11.39 -3.65
C THR A 61 14.59 -12.13 -3.22
N GLY A 62 14.86 -12.12 -1.91
CA GLY A 62 16.05 -12.76 -1.34
C GLY A 62 17.31 -11.89 -1.37
N SER A 63 17.20 -10.62 -1.77
CA SER A 63 18.27 -9.64 -1.57
C SER A 63 18.63 -9.52 -0.09
N SER A 64 19.92 -9.37 0.21
CA SER A 64 20.37 -9.06 1.57
C SER A 64 20.11 -7.60 1.90
N PHE A 65 19.67 -7.30 3.13
CA PHE A 65 19.51 -5.93 3.59
C PHE A 65 20.82 -5.39 4.22
N PRO A 66 21.16 -4.10 4.00
CA PRO A 66 20.45 -3.13 3.19
C PRO A 66 20.49 -3.45 1.68
N ALA A 67 19.38 -3.24 0.99
CA ALA A 67 19.20 -3.55 -0.43
C ALA A 67 18.96 -2.27 -1.24
N ASN A 68 19.45 -2.23 -2.47
CA ASN A 68 19.14 -1.13 -3.39
C ASN A 68 17.76 -1.34 -4.01
N TYR A 69 16.98 -0.27 -4.09
CA TYR A 69 15.70 -0.25 -4.79
C TYR A 69 15.63 0.97 -5.70
N GLN A 70 14.82 0.90 -6.75
CA GLN A 70 14.59 2.05 -7.64
C GLN A 70 13.31 2.75 -7.22
N PHE A 71 13.30 4.08 -7.25
CA PHE A 71 12.08 4.86 -7.10
C PHE A 71 12.02 6.00 -8.10
N GLY A 72 10.87 6.65 -8.13
CA GLY A 72 10.68 7.84 -8.93
C GLY A 72 9.34 8.51 -8.68
N PHE A 73 9.19 9.68 -9.28
CA PHE A 73 7.98 10.50 -9.18
C PHE A 73 7.91 11.48 -10.35
N LYS A 74 6.74 12.07 -10.54
CA LYS A 74 6.52 13.08 -11.57
C LYS A 74 6.78 14.47 -10.99
N LYS A 75 7.69 15.22 -11.61
CA LYS A 75 7.98 16.61 -11.26
C LYS A 75 6.85 17.54 -11.71
N SER A 76 6.83 18.75 -11.17
CA SER A 76 5.84 19.78 -11.51
C SER A 76 5.85 20.21 -12.97
N ASP A 77 6.99 20.10 -13.66
CA ASP A 77 7.13 20.34 -15.11
C ASP A 77 6.62 19.16 -15.98
N GLY A 78 6.11 18.10 -15.33
CA GLY A 78 5.59 16.91 -15.98
C GLY A 78 6.65 15.85 -16.34
N THR A 79 7.93 16.13 -16.12
CA THR A 79 9.02 15.17 -16.37
C THR A 79 9.13 14.14 -15.24
N TRP A 80 9.69 12.98 -15.55
CA TRP A 80 9.92 11.92 -14.56
C TRP A 80 11.30 12.07 -13.91
N HIS A 81 11.33 12.02 -12.59
CA HIS A 81 12.53 11.73 -11.83
C HIS A 81 12.61 10.23 -11.55
N SER A 82 13.83 9.68 -11.57
CA SER A 82 14.09 8.33 -11.08
C SER A 82 15.52 8.21 -10.60
N GLU A 83 15.70 7.56 -9.47
CA GLU A 83 16.99 7.26 -8.87
C GLU A 83 16.91 5.99 -8.02
N ASN A 84 18.05 5.59 -7.44
CA ASN A 84 18.12 4.46 -6.52
C ASN A 84 18.15 4.96 -5.07
N GLY A 85 17.40 4.29 -4.21
CA GLY A 85 17.49 4.39 -2.77
C GLY A 85 18.06 3.10 -2.16
N GLU A 86 18.28 3.14 -0.86
CA GLU A 86 18.65 1.98 -0.04
C GLU A 86 17.53 1.70 0.95
N VAL A 87 17.11 0.45 1.06
CA VAL A 87 16.09 0.00 2.02
C VAL A 87 16.71 -1.00 2.99
N ASN A 88 16.34 -0.88 4.27
CA ASN A 88 16.59 -1.86 5.32
C ASN A 88 15.28 -2.17 6.06
N VAL A 89 15.24 -3.25 6.83
CA VAL A 89 14.00 -3.69 7.50
C VAL A 89 14.25 -4.05 8.96
N GLN A 90 13.30 -3.69 9.83
CA GLN A 90 13.33 -4.03 11.26
C GLN A 90 11.93 -4.27 11.81
N GLY A 91 11.53 -5.54 11.94
CA GLY A 91 10.20 -5.90 12.40
C GLY A 91 9.12 -5.38 11.43
N PRO A 92 8.20 -4.49 11.87
CA PRO A 92 7.22 -3.85 10.98
C PRO A 92 7.73 -2.58 10.29
N ASN A 93 9.00 -2.19 10.51
CA ASN A 93 9.55 -0.95 10.00
C ASN A 93 10.35 -1.16 8.70
N ILE A 94 10.03 -0.35 7.69
CA ILE A 94 10.79 -0.19 6.45
C ILE A 94 11.62 1.10 6.61
N LEU A 95 12.94 0.97 6.53
CA LEU A 95 13.90 2.04 6.74
C LEU A 95 14.51 2.42 5.40
N ASP A 96 14.10 3.55 4.83
CA ASP A 96 14.59 4.01 3.54
C ASP A 96 15.62 5.12 3.67
N LYS A 97 16.53 5.17 2.70
CA LYS A 97 17.53 6.22 2.57
C LYS A 97 17.74 6.59 1.11
N ASP A 98 17.47 7.85 0.77
CA ASP A 98 17.69 8.40 -0.57
C ASP A 98 18.04 9.91 -0.52
N GLN A 99 18.33 10.51 -1.67
CA GLN A 99 18.72 11.94 -1.74
C GLN A 99 17.52 12.89 -1.66
N GLN A 100 16.33 12.41 -2.03
CA GLN A 100 15.10 13.20 -2.15
C GLN A 100 14.35 13.36 -0.81
N TYR A 101 14.21 12.29 -0.03
CA TYR A 101 13.50 12.22 1.25
C TYR A 101 14.46 12.11 2.44
N GLY A 102 15.72 11.78 2.21
CA GLY A 102 16.72 11.57 3.27
C GLY A 102 16.55 10.19 3.91
N GLN A 103 16.68 10.12 5.24
CA GLN A 103 16.38 8.90 6.00
C GLN A 103 14.94 8.94 6.50
N THR A 104 14.18 7.90 6.20
CA THR A 104 12.77 7.77 6.57
C THR A 104 12.49 6.41 7.21
N ASN A 105 11.35 6.34 7.91
CA ASN A 105 10.86 5.11 8.52
C ASN A 105 9.35 4.98 8.28
N THR A 106 8.96 3.91 7.60
CA THR A 106 7.55 3.52 7.44
C THR A 106 7.23 2.34 8.34
N THR A 107 6.41 2.56 9.36
CA THR A 107 5.87 1.47 10.19
C THR A 107 4.60 0.92 9.55
N LEU A 108 4.58 -0.37 9.20
CA LEU A 108 3.41 -1.03 8.62
C LEU A 108 2.26 -1.12 9.65
N VAL A 109 1.08 -0.65 9.25
CA VAL A 109 -0.18 -0.85 9.98
C VAL A 109 -1.11 -1.83 9.27
N TYR A 110 -0.86 -2.10 7.99
CA TYR A 110 -1.44 -3.21 7.25
C TYR A 110 -0.55 -3.59 6.07
N SER A 111 -0.46 -4.89 5.79
CA SER A 111 0.12 -5.42 4.55
C SER A 111 -0.51 -6.77 4.27
N ASP A 112 -0.99 -6.96 3.05
CA ASP A 112 -1.39 -8.28 2.55
C ASP A 112 -0.23 -9.02 1.85
N TYR A 113 0.94 -8.37 1.78
CA TYR A 113 2.16 -8.80 1.10
C TYR A 113 1.99 -9.02 -0.41
N LYS A 114 0.91 -8.50 -1.02
CA LYS A 114 0.56 -8.78 -2.41
C LYS A 114 0.03 -7.54 -3.12
N GLU A 115 -1.14 -7.06 -2.73
CA GLU A 115 -1.87 -6.03 -3.45
C GLU A 115 -1.58 -4.63 -2.91
N CYS A 116 -1.28 -4.49 -1.62
CA CYS A 116 -1.16 -3.17 -1.02
C CYS A 116 -0.58 -3.17 0.39
N ASP A 117 -0.15 -1.97 0.80
CA ASP A 117 0.40 -1.70 2.11
C ASP A 117 -0.18 -0.39 2.65
N VAL A 118 -0.36 -0.33 3.96
CA VAL A 118 -0.70 0.90 4.68
C VAL A 118 0.38 1.14 5.72
N GLY A 119 0.96 2.33 5.68
CA GLY A 119 2.14 2.68 6.47
C GLY A 119 2.00 3.99 7.22
N LEU A 120 2.75 4.10 8.33
CA LEU A 120 3.00 5.35 9.04
C LEU A 120 4.41 5.83 8.69
N PHE A 121 4.47 6.79 7.77
CA PHE A 121 5.69 7.38 7.24
C PHE A 121 6.24 8.49 8.15
N HIS A 122 7.53 8.40 8.47
CA HIS A 122 8.25 9.36 9.30
C HIS A 122 9.53 9.77 8.62
N GLY A 123 9.94 11.03 8.80
CA GLY A 123 11.24 11.51 8.37
C GLY A 123 11.68 12.75 9.13
N SER A 124 12.72 13.42 8.64
CA SER A 124 13.19 14.71 9.20
C SER A 124 12.13 15.82 9.15
N PHE A 125 11.14 15.68 8.27
CA PHE A 125 9.97 16.56 8.13
C PHE A 125 8.84 16.26 9.12
N GLY A 126 9.00 15.27 10.01
CA GLY A 126 8.01 14.87 11.01
C GLY A 126 7.24 13.60 10.64
N GLY A 127 6.13 13.38 11.33
CA GLY A 127 5.26 12.20 11.18
C GLY A 127 4.53 11.85 12.48
N PRO A 128 3.71 10.78 12.48
CA PRO A 128 3.44 9.91 11.34
C PRO A 128 2.57 10.57 10.27
N HIS A 129 2.87 10.28 9.01
CA HIS A 129 1.97 10.50 7.88
C HIS A 129 1.39 9.16 7.44
N VAL A 130 0.08 9.09 7.21
CA VAL A 130 -0.58 7.86 6.79
C VAL A 130 -0.47 7.72 5.29
N GLU A 131 0.02 6.58 4.82
CA GLU A 131 0.22 6.28 3.40
C GLU A 131 -0.54 5.03 2.97
N LEU A 132 -1.11 5.09 1.76
CA LEU A 132 -1.73 3.96 1.07
C LEU A 132 -0.96 3.64 -0.20
N TRP A 133 -0.30 2.50 -0.20
CA TRP A 133 0.45 1.97 -1.33
C TRP A 133 -0.33 0.85 -2.01
N ARG A 134 -0.26 0.82 -3.34
CA ARG A 134 -0.89 -0.22 -4.17
C ARG A 134 0.14 -0.85 -5.09
N HIS A 135 0.15 -2.18 -5.15
CA HIS A 135 0.93 -2.93 -6.11
C HIS A 135 0.36 -2.80 -7.52
N SER A 136 1.24 -2.78 -8.51
CA SER A 136 0.91 -2.66 -9.94
C SER A 136 -0.06 -3.72 -10.49
N SER A 137 -0.15 -4.92 -9.91
CA SER A 137 -1.09 -5.96 -10.31
C SER A 137 -2.40 -5.97 -9.52
N ALA A 138 -2.55 -5.08 -8.52
CA ALA A 138 -3.75 -5.01 -7.70
C ALA A 138 -4.93 -4.38 -8.46
N ASP A 139 -6.08 -5.02 -8.39
CA ASP A 139 -7.36 -4.46 -8.83
C ASP A 139 -7.87 -3.45 -7.80
N GLU A 140 -8.05 -2.19 -8.19
CA GLU A 140 -8.55 -1.12 -7.30
C GLU A 140 -9.96 -1.42 -6.76
N ASN A 141 -10.72 -2.25 -7.46
CA ASN A 141 -12.06 -2.70 -7.09
C ASN A 141 -12.08 -4.11 -6.51
N GLY A 142 -10.93 -4.78 -6.43
CA GLY A 142 -10.81 -6.13 -5.89
C GLY A 142 -11.00 -6.19 -4.37
N ASP A 143 -11.40 -7.36 -3.89
CA ASP A 143 -11.60 -7.60 -2.45
C ASP A 143 -10.30 -7.49 -1.65
N GLY A 144 -9.14 -7.81 -2.23
CA GLY A 144 -7.85 -7.69 -1.55
C GLY A 144 -7.48 -6.23 -1.26
N PHE A 145 -7.62 -5.35 -2.26
CA PHE A 145 -7.38 -3.92 -2.10
C PHE A 145 -8.41 -3.22 -1.19
N LYS A 146 -9.62 -3.79 -1.03
CA LYS A 146 -10.63 -3.26 -0.10
C LYS A 146 -10.11 -3.18 1.34
N CYS A 147 -9.41 -4.21 1.81
CA CYS A 147 -8.84 -4.23 3.15
C CYS A 147 -7.86 -3.07 3.39
N CYS A 148 -7.03 -2.72 2.40
CA CYS A 148 -6.11 -1.58 2.54
C CYS A 148 -6.84 -0.25 2.60
N LYS A 149 -7.92 -0.07 1.83
CA LYS A 149 -8.75 1.14 1.91
C LYS A 149 -9.37 1.27 3.30
N ASP A 150 -9.96 0.20 3.82
CA ASP A 150 -10.57 0.19 5.15
C ASP A 150 -9.52 0.47 6.25
N LYS A 151 -8.35 -0.17 6.18
CA LYS A 151 -7.25 0.05 7.14
C LYS A 151 -6.62 1.44 7.05
N PHE A 152 -6.54 2.01 5.86
CA PHE A 152 -6.12 3.39 5.66
C PHE A 152 -7.11 4.35 6.33
N GLU A 153 -8.42 4.18 6.13
CA GLU A 153 -9.44 5.00 6.78
C GLU A 153 -9.48 4.85 8.31
N GLU A 154 -9.31 3.63 8.81
CA GLU A 154 -9.17 3.36 10.25
C GLU A 154 -7.98 4.11 10.84
N GLU A 155 -6.81 4.04 10.18
CA GLU A 155 -5.61 4.69 10.68
C GLU A 155 -5.70 6.22 10.57
N LEU A 156 -6.31 6.77 9.51
CA LEU A 156 -6.58 8.21 9.41
C LEU A 156 -7.39 8.72 10.60
N LYS A 157 -8.46 8.02 10.98
CA LYS A 157 -9.30 8.37 12.15
C LYS A 157 -8.51 8.31 13.45
N LYS A 158 -7.70 7.28 13.61
CA LYS A 158 -6.84 7.10 14.79
C LYS A 158 -5.80 8.22 14.92
N GLN A 159 -5.22 8.66 13.80
CA GLN A 159 -4.24 9.74 13.75
C GLN A 159 -4.88 11.14 13.69
N LYS A 160 -6.20 11.23 13.50
CA LYS A 160 -6.95 12.49 13.29
C LYS A 160 -6.43 13.29 12.08
N GLN A 161 -6.16 12.60 10.98
CA GLN A 161 -5.57 13.16 9.77
C GLN A 161 -6.49 13.11 8.55
N GLU A 162 -7.78 12.82 8.72
CA GLU A 162 -8.75 12.67 7.63
C GLU A 162 -8.80 13.90 6.71
N SER A 163 -8.63 15.11 7.25
CA SER A 163 -8.62 16.37 6.48
C SER A 163 -7.32 16.64 5.72
N ASN A 164 -6.27 15.85 5.96
CA ASN A 164 -4.93 16.12 5.44
C ASN A 164 -4.57 15.21 4.26
N VAL A 165 -5.51 14.37 3.82
CA VAL A 165 -5.28 13.39 2.75
C VAL A 165 -5.06 14.11 1.41
N LYS A 166 -3.92 13.81 0.79
CA LYS A 166 -3.59 14.19 -0.58
C LYS A 166 -3.68 12.97 -1.49
N GLU A 167 -4.35 13.12 -2.62
CA GLU A 167 -4.29 12.15 -3.73
C GLU A 167 -2.93 12.30 -4.43
N VAL A 168 -2.09 11.27 -4.33
CA VAL A 168 -0.72 11.24 -4.86
C VAL A 168 -0.67 10.54 -6.21
N GLY A 169 -1.31 9.38 -6.31
CA GLY A 169 -1.23 8.47 -7.46
C GLY A 169 -2.58 8.17 -8.11
N GLY A 170 -2.69 6.99 -8.72
CA GLY A 170 -3.93 6.47 -9.30
C GLY A 170 -4.10 6.80 -10.78
N GLN A 171 -5.35 6.93 -11.23
CA GLN A 171 -5.71 7.11 -12.64
C GLN A 171 -5.12 8.38 -13.29
N LYS A 172 -4.70 9.37 -12.50
CA LYS A 172 -4.02 10.58 -12.98
C LYS A 172 -2.57 10.33 -13.44
N CYS A 173 -2.02 9.16 -13.13
CA CYS A 173 -0.61 8.84 -13.35
C CYS A 173 -0.43 7.79 -14.45
N VAL A 174 0.37 8.15 -15.47
CA VAL A 174 0.87 7.20 -16.48
C VAL A 174 2.31 6.86 -16.11
N TYR A 175 2.49 5.82 -15.32
CA TYR A 175 3.79 5.45 -14.75
C TYR A 175 4.78 4.95 -15.82
N PRO A 176 6.10 5.19 -15.68
CA PRO A 176 7.08 4.72 -16.62
C PRO A 176 7.12 3.18 -16.66
N ASN A 177 7.30 2.62 -17.85
CA ASN A 177 7.48 1.17 -18.06
C ASN A 177 6.39 0.31 -17.40
N SER A 178 5.12 0.75 -17.42
CA SER A 178 3.96 -0.09 -17.09
C SER A 178 3.73 -1.08 -18.23
N LYS A 179 4.51 -2.15 -18.28
CA LYS A 179 4.28 -3.33 -19.11
C LYS A 179 4.30 -4.56 -18.22
#